data_AF-A0A535CMZ7-F1
#
_entry.id   AF-A0A535CMZ7-F1
#
_cell.length_a   1.000
_cell.length_b   1.000
_cell.length_c   1.000
_cell.angle_alpha   90.00
_cell.angle_beta   90.00
_cell.angle_gamma   90.00
#
_symmetry.space_group_name_H-M   'P 1'
#
loop_
_entity.id
_entity.type
_entity.pdbx_description
1 polymer ?
#
loop_
_entity_poly.entity_id
_entity_poly.type
_entity_poly.pdbx_seq_one_letter_code
_entity_poly.pdbx_strand_id
1 'polypeptide(L)'
;MSSLKTLNSEADLETLNVHREMFTLSALTSEVDKREAIIPQQRFEQEMEGIWEKVNQLPEGQDKVVLSQIWECGKTTPSPTPKNFPALATYGFIAEQLVEDQLVWGPSTPYLKDFWRIGIHVSNANGYILQPRHVFHANLQAHTQMIFSKAFQDGAHKLT
;
A
#
# COMPACT_ATOMS: atom_id res chain seq x y z
N MET A 1 -58.02 14.98 56.65
CA MET A 1 -57.79 13.99 55.58
C MET A 1 -57.32 14.74 54.33
N SER A 2 -56.03 14.68 54.03
CA SER A 2 -55.47 15.09 52.75
C SER A 2 -54.35 14.12 52.41
N SER A 3 -54.59 13.30 51.39
CA SER A 3 -53.65 12.34 50.82
C SER A 3 -53.14 12.93 49.52
N LEU A 4 -51.85 13.23 49.42
CA LEU A 4 -51.18 13.58 48.17
C LEU A 4 -49.81 12.88 48.12
N LYS A 5 -49.83 11.74 47.43
CA LYS A 5 -48.85 11.23 46.47
C LYS A 5 -47.44 11.84 46.54
N THR A 6 -46.47 10.99 46.83
CA THR A 6 -45.12 11.12 46.26
C THR A 6 -44.68 9.74 45.81
N LEU A 7 -44.75 9.53 44.50
CA LEU A 7 -44.16 8.43 43.76
C LEU A 7 -43.28 9.09 42.71
N ASN A 8 -42.10 8.51 42.48
CA ASN A 8 -41.15 8.75 41.39
C ASN A 8 -40.00 9.73 41.71
N SER A 9 -38.82 9.16 41.99
CA SER A 9 -37.54 9.81 41.69
C SER A 9 -36.36 8.82 41.75
N GLU A 10 -36.55 7.58 41.28
CA GLU A 10 -35.45 6.60 41.18
C GLU A 10 -35.23 6.09 39.75
N ALA A 11 -36.08 6.52 38.80
CA ALA A 11 -35.97 6.17 37.39
C ALA A 11 -35.18 7.19 36.53
N ASP A 12 -34.66 8.26 37.14
CA ASP A 12 -34.03 9.38 36.40
C ASP A 12 -32.50 9.45 36.55
N LEU A 13 -31.91 8.63 37.42
CA LEU A 13 -30.46 8.58 37.60
C LEU A 13 -29.80 7.46 36.77
N GLU A 14 -30.51 6.37 36.50
CA GLU A 14 -30.02 5.29 35.63
C GLU A 14 -29.97 5.73 34.17
N THR A 15 -31.00 6.43 33.68
CA THR A 15 -31.08 6.94 32.29
C THR A 15 -29.99 7.95 31.94
N LEU A 16 -29.51 8.73 32.91
CA LEU A 16 -28.44 9.70 32.73
C LEU A 16 -27.05 9.05 32.67
N ASN A 17 -26.87 7.89 33.33
CA ASN A 17 -25.61 7.16 33.30
C ASN A 17 -25.42 6.36 32.00
N VAL A 18 -26.49 5.77 31.46
CA VAL A 18 -26.44 5.07 30.16
C VAL A 18 -26.11 6.05 29.01
N HIS A 19 -26.61 7.29 29.09
CA HIS A 19 -26.29 8.31 28.07
C HIS A 19 -24.83 8.74 28.12
N ARG A 20 -24.23 8.84 29.32
CA ARG A 20 -22.83 9.26 29.48
C ARG A 20 -21.86 8.20 29.00
N GLU A 21 -22.14 6.91 29.26
CA GLU A 21 -21.29 5.82 28.78
C GLU A 21 -21.38 5.61 27.26
N MET A 22 -22.54 5.89 26.66
CA MET A 22 -22.72 5.81 25.21
C MET A 22 -21.93 6.89 24.45
N PHE A 23 -21.80 8.09 25.04
CA PHE A 23 -20.97 9.17 24.47
C PHE A 23 -19.47 8.93 24.66
N THR A 24 -19.03 8.29 25.75
CA THR A 24 -17.61 7.96 25.94
C THR A 24 -17.17 6.76 25.09
N LEU A 25 -18.04 5.77 24.86
CA LEU A 25 -17.71 4.65 23.97
C LEU A 25 -17.62 5.11 22.50
N SER A 26 -18.50 6.03 22.08
CA SER A 26 -18.50 6.59 20.72
C SER A 26 -17.26 7.46 20.44
N ALA A 27 -16.72 8.13 21.47
CA ALA A 27 -15.50 8.92 21.36
C ALA A 27 -14.22 8.06 21.35
N LEU A 28 -14.22 6.90 22.02
CA LEU A 28 -13.09 5.97 22.03
C LEU A 28 -13.08 5.01 20.84
N THR A 29 -14.22 4.76 20.18
CA THR A 29 -14.27 3.99 18.93
C THR A 29 -14.01 4.84 17.68
N SER A 30 -14.23 6.16 17.74
CA SER A 30 -13.93 7.05 16.60
C SER A 30 -12.44 7.32 16.39
N GLU A 31 -11.58 7.09 17.38
CA GLU A 31 -10.13 7.28 17.28
C GLU A 31 -9.38 5.97 16.93
N VAL A 32 -10.03 4.80 17.08
CA VAL A 32 -9.43 3.49 16.76
C VAL A 32 -9.75 3.00 15.34
N ASP A 33 -10.81 3.52 14.71
CA ASP A 33 -11.17 3.21 13.31
C ASP A 33 -10.83 4.32 12.30
N LYS A 34 -9.91 5.21 12.66
CA LYS A 34 -9.14 6.02 11.68
C LYS A 34 -7.77 5.41 11.40
N ARG A 35 -7.70 4.07 11.32
CA ARG A 35 -6.85 3.53 10.26
C ARG A 35 -7.56 3.92 8.99
N GLU A 36 -7.20 5.07 8.42
CA GLU A 36 -7.47 5.36 7.01
C GLU A 36 -7.17 4.06 6.28
N ALA A 37 -8.23 3.38 5.83
CA ALA A 37 -8.08 2.23 4.98
C ALA A 37 -7.42 2.81 3.74
N ILE A 38 -6.08 2.76 3.69
CA ILE A 38 -5.31 3.34 2.61
C ILE A 38 -5.93 2.75 1.35
N ILE A 39 -6.50 3.62 0.54
CA ILE A 39 -7.21 3.19 -0.67
C ILE A 39 -6.18 2.38 -1.46
N PRO A 40 -6.51 1.18 -1.98
CA PRO A 40 -5.53 0.33 -2.67
C PRO A 40 -4.68 1.07 -3.71
N GLN A 41 -5.28 2.08 -4.36
CA GLN A 41 -4.59 3.04 -5.22
C GLN A 41 -3.48 3.83 -4.50
N GLN A 42 -3.79 4.49 -3.37
CA GLN A 42 -2.83 5.28 -2.62
C GLN A 42 -1.67 4.41 -2.12
N ARG A 43 -1.95 3.18 -1.69
CA ARG A 43 -0.90 2.22 -1.31
C ARG A 43 -0.01 1.89 -2.49
N PHE A 44 -0.60 1.61 -3.66
CA PHE A 44 0.16 1.34 -4.87
C PHE A 44 1.07 2.52 -5.25
N GLU A 45 0.55 3.74 -5.22
CA GLU A 45 1.32 4.96 -5.52
C GLU A 45 2.48 5.14 -4.54
N GLN A 46 2.24 5.02 -3.23
CA GLN A 46 3.27 5.15 -2.20
C GLN A 46 4.39 4.11 -2.34
N GLU A 47 4.04 2.85 -2.60
CA GLU A 47 5.01 1.76 -2.77
C GLU A 47 5.87 1.98 -4.04
N MET A 48 5.27 2.50 -5.11
CA MET A 48 5.98 2.84 -6.34
C MET A 48 6.94 4.02 -6.15
N GLU A 49 6.50 5.06 -5.44
CA GLU A 49 7.37 6.17 -5.05
C GLU A 49 8.53 5.70 -4.18
N GLY A 50 8.28 4.82 -3.21
CA GLY A 50 9.32 4.23 -2.37
C GLY A 50 10.38 3.47 -3.17
N ILE A 51 9.98 2.69 -4.18
CA ILE A 51 10.92 2.02 -5.08
C ILE A 51 11.75 3.05 -5.86
N TRP A 52 11.10 4.08 -6.41
CA TRP A 52 11.78 5.13 -7.17
C TRP A 52 12.84 5.83 -6.32
N GLU A 53 12.49 6.26 -5.11
CA GLU A 53 13.39 6.96 -4.20
C GLU A 53 14.57 6.09 -3.79
N LYS A 54 14.31 4.81 -3.50
CA LYS A 54 15.35 3.85 -3.14
C LYS A 54 16.36 3.65 -4.26
N VAL A 55 15.90 3.57 -5.53
CA VAL A 55 16.81 3.48 -6.69
C VAL A 55 17.58 4.79 -6.88
N ASN A 56 16.92 5.95 -6.73
CA ASN A 56 17.54 7.26 -6.91
C ASN A 56 18.63 7.57 -5.87
N GLN A 57 18.60 6.92 -4.71
CA GLN A 57 19.60 7.06 -3.65
C GLN A 57 20.79 6.11 -3.80
N LEU A 58 20.78 5.23 -4.81
CA LEU A 58 21.89 4.29 -5.02
C LEU A 58 23.16 5.01 -5.48
N PRO A 59 24.34 4.48 -5.15
CA PRO A 59 25.59 4.97 -5.71
C PRO A 59 25.59 4.93 -7.24
N GLU A 60 26.25 5.90 -7.86
CA GLU A 60 26.36 5.97 -9.32
C GLU A 60 26.88 4.66 -9.91
N GLY A 61 26.19 4.16 -10.93
CA GLY A 61 26.50 2.90 -11.61
C GLY A 61 25.84 1.67 -10.98
N GLN A 62 25.54 1.70 -9.67
CA GLN A 62 24.80 0.63 -9.00
C GLN A 62 23.31 0.71 -9.30
N ASP A 63 22.79 1.92 -9.48
CA ASP A 63 21.45 2.20 -9.98
C ASP A 63 21.18 1.45 -11.29
N LYS A 64 22.10 1.49 -12.25
CA LYS A 64 21.96 0.80 -13.54
C LYS A 64 21.89 -0.71 -13.40
N VAL A 65 22.71 -1.29 -12.52
CA VAL A 65 22.69 -2.74 -12.25
C VAL A 65 21.37 -3.13 -11.60
N VAL A 66 20.92 -2.38 -10.59
CA VAL A 66 19.62 -2.62 -9.94
C VAL A 66 18.47 -2.49 -10.94
N LEU A 67 18.44 -1.42 -11.74
CA LEU A 67 17.41 -1.21 -12.76
C LEU A 67 17.36 -2.36 -13.78
N SER A 68 18.52 -2.86 -14.22
CA SER A 68 18.57 -4.02 -15.11
C SER A 68 17.96 -5.26 -14.48
N GLN A 69 18.20 -5.49 -13.18
CA GLN A 69 17.64 -6.64 -12.47
C GLN A 69 16.15 -6.46 -12.15
N ILE A 70 15.68 -5.25 -11.85
CA ILE A 70 14.25 -4.95 -11.72
C ILE A 70 13.54 -5.21 -13.06
N TRP A 71 14.16 -4.80 -14.18
CA TRP A 71 13.62 -5.05 -15.52
C TRP A 71 13.49 -6.55 -15.82
N GLU A 72 14.52 -7.35 -15.57
CA GLU A 72 14.46 -8.80 -15.76
C GLU A 72 13.49 -9.48 -14.78
N CYS A 73 13.48 -9.08 -13.51
CA CYS A 73 12.55 -9.59 -12.50
C CYS A 73 11.08 -9.26 -12.81
N GLY A 74 10.83 -8.10 -13.43
CA GLY A 74 9.49 -7.72 -13.85
C GLY A 74 8.98 -8.51 -15.07
N LYS A 75 9.90 -8.94 -15.95
CA LYS A 75 9.58 -9.77 -17.12
C LYS A 75 9.49 -11.26 -16.79
N THR A 76 10.24 -11.72 -15.78
CA THR A 76 10.44 -13.14 -15.53
C THR A 76 10.42 -13.44 -14.03
N THR A 77 9.93 -14.64 -13.71
CA THR A 77 9.96 -15.32 -12.40
C THR A 77 8.79 -14.97 -11.46
N PRO A 78 8.03 -15.98 -10.99
CA PRO A 78 7.07 -15.80 -9.89
C PRO A 78 7.74 -15.62 -8.52
N SER A 79 9.03 -15.95 -8.36
CA SER A 79 9.79 -15.77 -7.11
C SER A 79 11.26 -15.39 -7.38
N PRO A 80 11.69 -14.18 -7.02
CA PRO A 80 13.09 -13.76 -7.17
C PRO A 80 13.97 -14.44 -6.14
N THR A 81 15.23 -14.76 -6.47
CA THR A 81 16.22 -15.30 -5.53
C THR A 81 17.52 -14.49 -5.58
N PRO A 82 18.35 -14.48 -4.52
CA PRO A 82 19.62 -13.76 -4.50
C PRO A 82 20.61 -14.25 -5.57
N LYS A 83 20.53 -15.53 -5.95
CA LYS A 83 21.36 -16.10 -7.01
C LYS A 83 21.05 -15.48 -8.37
N ASN A 84 19.77 -15.25 -8.66
CA ASN A 84 19.32 -14.69 -9.94
C ASN A 84 19.37 -13.15 -9.93
N PHE A 85 19.17 -12.54 -8.76
CA PHE A 85 19.07 -11.09 -8.58
C PHE A 85 19.93 -10.59 -7.40
N PRO A 86 21.27 -10.71 -7.50
CA PRO A 86 22.17 -10.39 -6.39
C PRO A 86 22.18 -8.91 -6.00
N ALA A 87 21.93 -7.99 -6.95
CA ALA A 87 21.86 -6.57 -6.64
C ALA A 87 20.54 -6.24 -5.94
N LEU A 88 19.44 -6.88 -6.32
CA LEU A 88 18.16 -6.72 -5.61
C LEU A 88 18.26 -7.22 -4.17
N ALA A 89 18.96 -8.32 -3.93
CA ALA A 89 19.20 -8.83 -2.57
C ALA A 89 20.12 -7.88 -1.79
N THR A 90 21.25 -7.47 -2.37
CA THR A 90 22.23 -6.57 -1.74
C THR A 90 21.60 -5.26 -1.28
N TYR A 91 20.75 -4.66 -2.11
CA TYR A 91 20.07 -3.41 -1.78
C TYR A 91 18.70 -3.61 -1.12
N GLY A 92 18.34 -4.84 -0.76
CA GLY A 92 17.11 -5.14 -0.02
C GLY A 92 15.81 -4.85 -0.77
N PHE A 93 15.81 -4.93 -2.09
CA PHE A 93 14.59 -4.95 -2.91
C PHE A 93 13.90 -6.31 -2.85
N ILE A 94 14.65 -7.37 -2.55
CA ILE A 94 14.11 -8.68 -2.20
C ILE A 94 14.63 -9.12 -0.83
N ALA A 95 13.84 -9.89 -0.11
CA ALA A 95 14.14 -10.39 1.23
C ALA A 95 13.52 -11.78 1.44
N GLU A 96 14.01 -12.52 2.43
CA GLU A 96 13.32 -13.71 2.93
C GLU A 96 12.06 -13.31 3.67
N GLN A 97 10.99 -14.05 3.41
CA GLN A 97 9.67 -13.84 3.99
C GLN A 97 9.14 -15.19 4.46
N LEU A 98 8.50 -15.21 5.62
CA LEU A 98 7.84 -16.40 6.12
C LEU A 98 6.45 -16.50 5.49
N VAL A 99 6.24 -17.52 4.66
CA VAL A 99 4.96 -17.82 4.01
C VAL A 99 4.62 -19.27 4.29
N GLU A 100 3.49 -19.53 4.94
CA GLU A 100 3.02 -20.90 5.26
C GLU A 100 4.12 -21.76 5.93
N ASP A 101 4.78 -21.20 6.95
CA ASP A 101 5.88 -21.80 7.70
C ASP A 101 7.15 -22.14 6.88
N GLN A 102 7.26 -21.62 5.66
CA GLN A 102 8.44 -21.73 4.80
C GLN A 102 9.08 -20.37 4.57
N LEU A 103 10.42 -20.32 4.61
CA LEU A 103 11.17 -19.14 4.20
C LEU A 103 11.29 -19.12 2.68
N VAL A 104 10.66 -18.12 2.07
CA VAL A 104 10.69 -17.89 0.62
C VAL A 104 11.26 -16.51 0.32
N TRP A 105 12.00 -16.40 -0.78
CA TRP A 105 12.47 -15.10 -1.26
C TRP A 105 11.37 -14.40 -2.05
N GLY A 106 11.14 -13.13 -1.70
CA GLY A 106 10.12 -12.31 -2.32
C GLY A 106 10.50 -10.83 -2.38
N PRO A 107 9.76 -10.02 -3.16
CA PRO A 107 9.89 -8.57 -3.16
C PRO A 107 9.66 -7.99 -1.76
N SER A 108 10.56 -7.12 -1.31
CA SER A 108 10.41 -6.37 -0.05
C SER A 108 9.22 -5.40 -0.09
N THR A 109 8.80 -5.00 -1.29
CA THR A 109 7.58 -4.22 -1.53
C THR A 109 6.66 -4.97 -2.50
N PRO A 110 5.33 -4.96 -2.30
CA PRO A 110 4.40 -5.79 -3.09
C PRO A 110 4.42 -5.56 -4.61
N TYR A 111 4.83 -4.37 -5.05
CA TYR A 111 4.71 -3.91 -6.44
C TYR A 111 6.04 -3.75 -7.16
N LEU A 112 7.14 -4.27 -6.63
CA LEU A 112 8.46 -4.20 -7.28
C LEU A 112 8.42 -4.70 -8.74
N LYS A 113 7.66 -5.78 -8.98
CA LYS A 113 7.49 -6.39 -10.31
C LYS A 113 6.74 -5.52 -11.31
N ASP A 114 6.06 -4.48 -10.87
CA ASP A 114 5.29 -3.59 -11.73
C ASP A 114 6.11 -2.33 -12.07
N PHE A 115 7.16 -2.05 -11.29
CA PHE A 115 8.00 -0.85 -11.43
C PHE A 115 8.71 -0.77 -12.78
N TRP A 116 9.12 -1.89 -13.38
CA TRP A 116 9.83 -1.90 -14.66
C TRP A 116 9.05 -1.23 -15.80
N ARG A 117 7.71 -1.21 -15.74
CA ARG A 117 6.85 -0.62 -16.77
C ARG A 117 6.76 0.90 -16.68
N ILE A 118 6.90 1.45 -15.48
CA ILE A 118 6.60 2.86 -15.20
C ILE A 118 7.83 3.66 -14.75
N GLY A 119 8.77 3.03 -14.06
CA GLY A 119 9.92 3.68 -13.45
C GLY A 119 11.19 3.60 -14.29
N ILE A 120 11.23 2.75 -15.32
CA ILE A 120 12.44 2.48 -16.10
C ILE A 120 12.27 2.97 -17.53
N HIS A 121 13.27 3.68 -18.04
CA HIS A 121 13.46 3.97 -19.45
C HIS A 121 14.62 3.14 -19.99
N VAL A 122 14.45 2.52 -21.16
CA VAL A 122 15.48 1.72 -21.81
C VAL A 122 15.89 2.40 -23.11
N SER A 123 17.18 2.63 -23.28
CA SER A 123 17.74 3.20 -24.51
C SER A 123 18.99 2.44 -24.93
N ASN A 124 19.23 2.36 -26.25
CA ASN A 124 20.42 1.68 -26.78
C ASN A 124 21.73 2.38 -26.37
N ALA A 125 21.71 3.70 -26.16
CA ALA A 125 22.90 4.48 -25.83
C ALA A 125 23.27 4.42 -24.34
N ASN A 126 22.28 4.36 -23.45
CA ASN A 126 22.50 4.52 -22.00
C ASN A 126 22.03 3.31 -21.17
N GLY A 127 21.49 2.27 -21.81
CA GLY A 127 20.96 1.09 -21.13
C GLY A 127 19.70 1.40 -20.34
N TYR A 128 19.66 0.92 -19.08
CA TYR A 128 18.57 1.12 -18.15
C TYR A 128 18.75 2.42 -17.37
N ILE A 129 17.74 3.28 -17.41
CA ILE A 129 17.74 4.60 -16.77
C ILE A 129 16.51 4.72 -15.90
N LEU A 130 16.67 5.21 -14.67
CA LEU A 130 15.54 5.60 -13.83
C LEU A 130 14.84 6.80 -14.48
N GLN A 131 13.53 6.72 -14.64
CA GLN A 131 12.79 7.84 -15.22
C GLN A 131 12.91 9.08 -14.32
N PRO A 132 13.09 10.29 -14.91
CA PRO A 132 13.03 11.52 -14.14
C PRO A 132 11.70 11.63 -13.37
N ARG A 133 11.73 12.17 -12.14
CA ARG A 133 10.60 12.13 -11.20
C ARG A 133 9.27 12.59 -11.81
N HIS A 134 9.27 13.65 -12.60
CA HIS A 134 8.06 14.18 -13.24
C HIS A 134 7.47 13.22 -14.30
N VAL A 135 8.32 12.56 -15.09
CA VAL A 135 7.89 11.56 -16.08
C VAL A 135 7.35 10.33 -15.37
N PHE A 136 8.04 9.89 -14.32
CA PHE A 136 7.61 8.78 -13.48
C PHE A 136 6.22 9.04 -12.86
N HIS A 137 5.99 10.21 -12.25
CA HIS A 137 4.69 10.55 -11.67
C HIS A 137 3.57 10.56 -12.71
N ALA A 138 3.82 11.12 -13.90
CA ALA A 138 2.84 11.12 -14.99
C ALA A 138 2.48 9.69 -15.43
N ASN A 139 3.48 8.81 -15.57
CA ASN A 139 3.27 7.41 -15.91
C ASN A 139 2.57 6.63 -14.79
N LEU A 140 2.92 6.88 -13.53
CA LEU A 140 2.27 6.28 -12.37
C LEU A 140 0.78 6.66 -12.30
N GLN A 141 0.46 7.94 -12.51
CA GLN A 141 -0.93 8.41 -12.54
C GLN A 141 -1.73 7.73 -13.66
N ALA A 142 -1.19 7.69 -14.88
CA ALA A 142 -1.85 7.05 -16.01
C ALA A 142 -2.05 5.54 -15.79
N HIS A 143 -1.04 4.86 -15.25
CA HIS A 143 -1.09 3.42 -14.97
C HIS A 143 -2.10 3.09 -13.88
N THR A 144 -2.15 3.91 -12.83
CA THR A 144 -3.11 3.78 -11.74
C THR A 144 -4.54 3.97 -12.23
N GLN A 145 -4.80 4.99 -13.06
CA GLN A 145 -6.11 5.15 -13.70
C GLN A 145 -6.48 3.91 -14.51
N MET A 146 -5.56 3.32 -15.27
CA MET A 146 -5.83 2.11 -16.05
C MET A 146 -6.21 0.89 -15.18
N ILE A 147 -5.46 0.62 -14.11
CA ILE A 147 -5.67 -0.58 -13.28
C ILE A 147 -6.92 -0.43 -12.41
N PHE A 148 -7.09 0.73 -11.77
CA PHE A 148 -8.16 0.91 -10.79
C PHE A 148 -9.48 1.33 -11.44
N SER A 149 -9.50 2.13 -12.51
CA SER A 149 -10.76 2.47 -13.19
C SER A 149 -11.40 1.26 -13.87
N LYS A 150 -10.59 0.31 -14.37
CA LYS A 150 -11.09 -0.92 -14.98
C LYS A 150 -11.63 -1.92 -13.96
N ALA A 151 -10.97 -2.04 -12.80
CA ALA A 151 -11.47 -2.85 -11.68
C ALA A 151 -12.82 -2.34 -11.14
N PHE A 152 -13.06 -1.03 -11.16
CA PHE A 152 -14.35 -0.44 -10.80
C PHE A 152 -15.45 -0.65 -11.86
N GLN A 153 -15.10 -0.77 -13.15
CA GLN A 153 -16.08 -1.06 -14.21
C GLN A 153 -16.51 -2.54 -14.24
N ASP A 154 -15.57 -3.48 -14.09
CA ASP A 154 -15.89 -4.93 -14.15
C ASP A 154 -16.66 -5.41 -12.91
N GLY A 155 -16.58 -4.70 -11.78
CA GLY A 155 -17.40 -4.94 -10.58
C GLY A 155 -18.84 -4.41 -10.70
N ALA A 156 -19.07 -3.39 -11.53
CA ALA A 156 -20.40 -2.79 -11.73
C ALA A 156 -21.29 -3.58 -12.69
N HIS A 157 -20.71 -4.41 -13.57
CA HIS A 157 -21.46 -5.21 -14.55
C HIS A 157 -22.00 -6.56 -14.03
N LYS A 158 -21.88 -6.86 -12.73
CA LYS A 158 -22.43 -8.08 -12.11
C LYS A 158 -23.74 -7.88 -11.34
N LEU A 159 -24.35 -6.70 -11.42
CA LEU A 159 -25.62 -6.38 -10.76
C LEU A 159 -26.59 -5.71 -11.74
N THR A 160 -26.98 -6.44 -12.79
CA THR A 160 -28.17 -6.15 -13.59
C THR A 160 -28.78 -7.45 -14.08
#